data_AF-A0A6N2JHF6-F1
#
_entry.id   AF-A0A6N2JHF6-F1
#
_cell.length_a   1.000
_cell.length_b   1.000
_cell.length_c   1.000
_cell.angle_alpha   90.00
_cell.angle_beta   90.00
_cell.angle_gamma   90.00
#
_symmetry.space_group_name_H-M   'P 1'
#
loop_
_entity.id
_entity.type
_entity.pdbx_description
1 polymer ?
#
loop_
_entity_poly.entity_id
_entity_poly.type
_entity_poly.pdbx_seq_one_letter_code
_entity_poly.pdbx_strand_id
1 'polypeptide(L)'
;MLLFSLGFHIVLLLLPSTLKPKTDTTNTVNKTELEGIRVIELPSNRTITSPKDSPNSSFQSNSKANSLRIINKTIDKTPESNSNLSLNRNLNNSSNNNLDNPSSKPEIQQDQPNSKPASNQNLESQNEAKKQNLEAKKNSNDPFIDFPKYPNAEIGSWGLLQGQEDLASQQTGDRQDVVASYFERELQARGYEIKILSSDSKQKVYQIFKGGLNKFLNLIVRDGKGTAIVLASQALDINKLQALSVASKAETDFDIVLKQLSELGAQRIAIPEFYFAQPEKFYAMSAKERGSYDIAKPKLGFDGNFVVILSKSPEQVFSNFFAPNFQNSKFEVSQMSNYGGGLVYKVKQGSFVRYLNLLPTQSGVGTIVVIWENLPL
;
A
#
# COMPACT_ATOMS: atom_id res chain seq x y z
N MET A 1 31.70 -40.99 37.92
CA MET A 1 31.96 -40.44 36.57
C MET A 1 32.18 -38.94 36.70
N LEU A 2 33.39 -38.58 37.10
CA LEU A 2 33.85 -37.25 37.48
C LEU A 2 35.29 -37.25 36.99
N LEU A 3 35.58 -36.62 35.83
CA LEU A 3 36.91 -36.33 35.24
C LEU A 3 36.75 -36.06 33.73
N PHE A 4 36.24 -34.89 33.34
CA PHE A 4 36.46 -34.28 32.01
C PHE A 4 36.14 -32.78 32.11
N SER A 5 36.93 -32.03 32.87
CA SER A 5 36.86 -30.55 32.89
C SER A 5 38.18 -29.97 33.38
N LEU A 6 39.27 -30.26 32.66
CA LEU A 6 40.58 -29.64 32.89
C LEU A 6 41.46 -29.76 31.63
N GLY A 7 41.09 -29.06 30.56
CA GLY A 7 41.84 -29.20 29.30
C GLY A 7 41.58 -28.17 28.22
N PHE A 8 41.04 -26.98 28.55
CA PHE A 8 40.77 -25.96 27.53
C PHE A 8 41.11 -24.52 27.93
N HIS A 9 42.01 -24.32 28.89
CA HIS A 9 42.42 -22.98 29.36
C HIS A 9 43.91 -22.65 29.17
N ILE A 10 44.70 -23.49 28.46
CA ILE A 10 46.16 -23.27 28.31
C ILE A 10 46.58 -22.89 26.88
N VAL A 11 45.67 -22.84 25.89
CA VAL A 11 46.04 -22.59 24.48
C VAL A 11 45.98 -21.09 24.06
N LEU A 12 45.57 -20.17 24.95
CA LEU A 12 45.41 -18.74 24.59
C LEU A 12 46.55 -17.81 25.03
N LEU A 13 47.69 -18.34 25.51
CA LEU A 13 48.85 -17.54 25.96
C LEU A 13 50.04 -17.50 24.97
N LEU A 14 49.86 -17.93 23.72
CA LEU A 14 50.95 -17.99 22.72
C LEU A 14 50.69 -17.18 21.44
N LEU A 15 49.96 -16.06 21.53
CA LEU A 15 49.93 -15.09 20.42
C LEU A 15 50.94 -13.96 20.67
N PRO A 16 51.94 -13.77 19.77
CA PRO A 16 52.93 -12.71 19.90
C PRO A 16 52.28 -11.33 19.68
N SER A 17 52.52 -10.44 20.63
CA SER A 17 52.14 -9.03 20.59
C SER A 17 53.16 -8.23 19.78
N THR A 18 52.77 -7.71 18.62
CA THR A 18 53.55 -6.73 17.86
C THR A 18 52.94 -5.34 18.02
N LEU A 19 53.31 -4.68 19.13
CA LEU A 19 53.30 -3.23 19.21
C LEU A 19 54.63 -2.69 18.68
N LYS A 20 54.57 -1.78 17.72
CA LYS A 20 55.59 -0.71 17.59
C LYS A 20 54.96 0.57 17.04
N PRO A 21 55.00 1.68 17.80
CA PRO A 21 54.78 3.03 17.29
C PRO A 21 56.08 3.58 16.68
N LYS A 22 55.96 4.44 15.66
CA LYS A 22 57.09 5.21 15.14
C LYS A 22 56.69 6.68 15.01
N THR A 23 57.21 7.49 15.92
CA THR A 23 57.34 8.95 15.83
C THR A 23 58.69 9.33 15.23
N ASP A 24 58.79 10.60 14.84
CA ASP A 24 59.92 11.42 14.37
C ASP A 24 60.07 11.56 12.84
N THR A 25 59.63 12.69 12.26
CA THR A 25 60.17 14.08 12.28
C THR A 25 61.39 14.22 11.36
N THR A 26 61.20 14.85 10.19
CA THR A 26 62.20 15.72 9.55
C THR A 26 61.52 16.76 8.68
N ASN A 27 61.83 18.01 8.99
CA ASN A 27 61.64 19.19 8.17
C ASN A 27 62.42 19.08 6.85
N THR A 28 61.78 19.41 5.72
CA THR A 28 62.50 20.02 4.60
C THR A 28 61.62 21.10 3.98
N VAL A 29 62.08 22.33 4.15
CA VAL A 29 61.62 23.56 3.51
C VAL A 29 61.80 23.43 2.00
N ASN A 30 60.76 23.73 1.22
CA ASN A 30 60.94 24.33 -0.09
C ASN A 30 59.80 25.29 -0.42
N LYS A 31 60.23 26.39 -1.05
CA LYS A 31 59.61 27.70 -1.18
C LYS A 31 59.33 27.95 -2.66
N THR A 32 58.09 28.24 -3.02
CA THR A 32 57.65 28.99 -4.22
C THR A 32 56.18 29.41 -3.97
N GLU A 33 55.87 30.65 -3.60
CA GLU A 33 55.53 31.80 -4.47
C GLU A 33 54.20 31.56 -5.24
N LEU A 34 53.06 32.01 -4.69
CA LEU A 34 52.32 33.27 -4.92
C LEU A 34 51.41 33.27 -6.17
N GLU A 35 50.10 33.20 -5.93
CA GLU A 35 48.98 33.93 -6.57
C GLU A 35 47.69 33.41 -5.88
N GLY A 36 46.76 34.17 -5.31
CA GLY A 36 46.47 35.59 -5.40
C GLY A 36 44.98 35.82 -5.70
N ILE A 37 44.03 35.32 -4.89
CA ILE A 37 42.60 35.69 -5.02
C ILE A 37 42.12 36.34 -3.72
N ARG A 38 41.74 37.61 -3.84
CA ARG A 38 41.28 38.49 -2.77
C ARG A 38 39.83 38.17 -2.39
N VAL A 39 39.61 37.99 -1.09
CA VAL A 39 38.29 38.05 -0.45
C VAL A 39 38.03 39.52 -0.07
N ILE A 40 36.88 40.06 -0.47
CA ILE A 40 36.40 41.37 -0.02
C ILE A 40 35.50 41.14 1.19
N GLU A 41 36.00 41.48 2.39
CA GLU A 41 35.17 41.67 3.58
C GLU A 41 34.69 43.12 3.61
N LEU A 42 33.37 43.32 3.78
CA LEU A 42 32.81 44.65 4.07
C LEU A 42 32.77 44.90 5.59
N PRO A 43 33.16 46.12 6.04
CA PRO A 43 33.20 46.44 7.46
C PRO A 43 31.83 46.79 8.06
N SER A 44 31.59 46.21 9.24
CA SER A 44 30.60 46.64 10.22
C SER A 44 31.08 47.89 10.97
N ASN A 45 30.29 48.97 10.95
CA ASN A 45 29.88 49.79 12.11
C ASN A 45 29.38 51.17 11.68
N ARG A 46 28.20 51.56 12.18
CA ARG A 46 27.98 52.91 12.71
C ARG A 46 26.80 52.93 13.69
N THR A 47 27.13 53.25 14.93
CA THR A 47 26.25 53.66 16.03
C THR A 47 26.06 55.18 15.94
N ILE A 48 24.83 55.70 15.81
CA ILE A 48 24.47 57.10 16.15
C ILE A 48 23.00 57.17 16.65
N THR A 49 22.88 57.43 17.96
CA THR A 49 21.91 58.20 18.77
C THR A 49 20.39 58.29 18.47
N SER A 50 19.63 58.13 19.56
CA SER A 50 18.22 58.52 19.81
C SER A 50 17.93 60.03 19.66
N PRO A 51 16.66 60.45 19.47
CA PRO A 51 15.76 60.77 20.61
C PRO A 51 14.32 60.23 20.41
N LYS A 52 13.67 59.65 21.44
CA LYS A 52 12.78 60.31 22.43
C LYS A 52 11.56 61.01 21.79
N ASP A 53 10.40 60.34 21.79
CA ASP A 53 9.17 60.78 22.48
C ASP A 53 8.02 59.77 22.27
N SER A 54 7.39 59.38 23.38
CA SER A 54 6.07 58.74 23.44
C SER A 54 4.98 59.84 23.41
N PRO A 55 3.72 59.56 23.03
CA PRO A 55 2.81 58.91 23.98
C PRO A 55 1.76 57.95 23.36
N ASN A 56 1.50 56.87 24.09
CA ASN A 56 0.20 56.55 24.71
C ASN A 56 -1.09 56.70 23.87
N SER A 57 -1.73 55.58 23.52
CA SER A 57 -3.19 55.46 23.65
C SER A 57 -3.64 53.98 23.70
N SER A 58 -3.95 53.54 24.90
CA SER A 58 -4.83 52.42 25.19
C SER A 58 -6.26 52.72 24.71
N PHE A 59 -6.86 51.83 23.91
CA PHE A 59 -8.31 51.75 23.78
C PHE A 59 -8.79 50.40 24.33
N GLN A 60 -9.16 50.42 25.60
CA GLN A 60 -10.24 49.60 26.13
C GLN A 60 -11.56 50.31 25.80
N SER A 61 -12.52 49.59 25.21
CA SER A 61 -13.94 49.87 25.44
C SER A 61 -14.74 48.58 25.42
N ASN A 62 -15.21 48.23 26.61
CA ASN A 62 -16.39 47.40 26.82
C ASN A 62 -17.59 47.97 26.04
N SER A 63 -18.51 47.11 25.60
CA SER A 63 -19.87 47.07 26.16
C SER A 63 -20.86 46.19 25.37
N LYS A 64 -21.73 45.53 26.15
CA LYS A 64 -23.15 45.17 25.89
C LYS A 64 -23.41 44.13 24.79
N ALA A 65 -23.79 42.91 25.16
CA ALA A 65 -25.14 42.53 25.60
C ALA A 65 -26.22 42.88 24.56
N ASN A 66 -26.64 41.88 23.77
CA ASN A 66 -28.00 41.81 23.26
C ASN A 66 -28.48 40.36 23.28
N SER A 67 -29.32 40.09 24.28
CA SER A 67 -30.26 38.99 24.35
C SER A 67 -31.27 39.09 23.21
N LEU A 68 -31.49 38.01 22.46
CA LEU A 68 -32.74 37.82 21.73
C LEU A 68 -33.44 36.57 22.27
N ARG A 69 -34.58 36.87 22.90
CA ARG A 69 -35.62 35.97 23.36
C ARG A 69 -36.29 35.25 22.17
N ILE A 70 -36.51 33.96 22.37
CA ILE A 70 -37.80 33.24 22.28
C ILE A 70 -38.70 33.57 21.08
N ILE A 71 -38.85 32.59 20.17
CA ILE A 71 -40.17 32.19 19.66
C ILE A 71 -40.26 30.66 19.68
N ASN A 72 -40.97 30.14 20.70
CA ASN A 72 -41.61 28.84 20.64
C ASN A 72 -42.73 28.91 19.60
N LYS A 73 -42.80 27.95 18.68
CA LYS A 73 -44.03 27.69 17.92
C LYS A 73 -44.29 26.18 17.86
N THR A 74 -44.94 25.71 18.90
CA THR A 74 -45.75 24.49 18.91
C THR A 74 -46.85 24.64 17.86
N ILE A 75 -46.94 23.71 16.91
CA ILE A 75 -48.16 23.47 16.15
C ILE A 75 -48.38 21.96 16.13
N ASP A 76 -49.24 21.52 17.03
CA ASP A 76 -50.12 20.38 16.83
C ASP A 76 -50.91 20.58 15.53
N LYS A 77 -50.99 19.52 14.70
CA LYS A 77 -52.23 19.09 14.06
C LYS A 77 -52.02 17.78 13.30
N THR A 78 -52.46 16.71 13.95
CA THR A 78 -53.08 15.53 13.33
C THR A 78 -54.21 15.97 12.40
N PRO A 79 -54.38 15.27 11.26
CA PRO A 79 -55.70 14.73 11.01
C PRO A 79 -55.65 13.23 10.66
N GLU A 80 -56.63 12.54 11.23
CA GLU A 80 -57.06 11.20 10.90
C GLU A 80 -57.26 11.03 9.38
N SER A 81 -56.83 9.90 8.83
CA SER A 81 -57.51 9.30 7.68
C SER A 81 -57.39 7.80 7.76
N ASN A 82 -58.52 7.20 8.12
CA ASN A 82 -58.83 5.78 7.97
C ASN A 82 -58.75 5.36 6.50
N SER A 83 -58.05 4.24 6.24
CA SER A 83 -58.41 3.35 5.15
C SER A 83 -57.98 1.92 5.47
N ASN A 84 -58.94 1.18 6.03
CA ASN A 84 -59.03 -0.27 5.95
C ASN A 84 -58.92 -0.71 4.48
N LEU A 85 -58.03 -1.65 4.19
CA LEU A 85 -58.19 -2.60 3.08
C LEU A 85 -57.43 -3.88 3.41
N SER A 86 -58.13 -4.73 4.17
CA SER A 86 -57.91 -6.16 4.22
C SER A 86 -58.17 -6.77 2.85
N LEU A 87 -57.16 -7.39 2.23
CA LEU A 87 -57.34 -8.35 1.15
C LEU A 87 -56.79 -9.71 1.58
N ASN A 88 -57.75 -10.48 2.05
CA ASN A 88 -57.75 -11.91 2.25
C ASN A 88 -57.56 -12.61 0.89
N ARG A 89 -56.53 -13.46 0.74
CA ARG A 89 -56.51 -14.52 -0.28
C ARG A 89 -55.93 -15.80 0.32
N ASN A 90 -56.84 -16.54 0.93
CA ASN A 90 -56.79 -17.99 1.00
C ASN A 90 -57.01 -18.57 -0.41
N LEU A 91 -56.17 -19.52 -0.81
CA LEU A 91 -56.51 -20.55 -1.80
C LEU A 91 -55.78 -21.84 -1.40
N ASN A 92 -56.55 -22.70 -0.72
CA ASN A 92 -56.37 -24.14 -0.69
C ASN A 92 -56.54 -24.72 -2.10
N ASN A 93 -55.70 -25.67 -2.47
CA ASN A 93 -56.03 -27.04 -2.91
C ASN A 93 -54.82 -27.59 -3.69
N SER A 94 -54.19 -28.71 -3.32
CA SER A 94 -54.66 -30.09 -3.05
C SER A 94 -54.21 -31.01 -4.18
N SER A 95 -53.85 -32.23 -3.78
CA SER A 95 -53.66 -33.45 -4.58
C SER A 95 -52.24 -33.66 -5.14
N ASN A 96 -51.43 -34.52 -4.50
CA ASN A 96 -51.43 -36.01 -4.53
C ASN A 96 -51.00 -36.60 -5.87
N ASN A 97 -49.94 -37.42 -5.81
CA ASN A 97 -49.71 -38.74 -6.45
C ASN A 97 -48.19 -38.99 -6.40
N ASN A 98 -47.61 -39.77 -5.48
CA ASN A 98 -47.77 -41.19 -5.13
C ASN A 98 -47.17 -42.17 -6.18
N LEU A 99 -46.39 -43.13 -5.65
CA LEU A 99 -45.88 -44.41 -6.19
C LEU A 99 -44.64 -44.47 -7.13
N ASP A 100 -43.51 -44.84 -6.52
CA ASP A 100 -42.84 -46.16 -6.58
C ASP A 100 -42.75 -46.99 -7.89
N ASN A 101 -41.50 -47.43 -8.14
CA ASN A 101 -41.04 -48.75 -8.63
C ASN A 101 -41.10 -49.09 -10.15
N PRO A 102 -40.41 -50.15 -10.64
CA PRO A 102 -38.97 -50.41 -10.62
C PRO A 102 -38.37 -50.86 -11.99
N SER A 103 -37.03 -50.92 -12.02
CA SER A 103 -36.13 -51.89 -12.69
C SER A 103 -36.69 -52.85 -13.77
N SER A 104 -36.03 -52.88 -14.93
CA SER A 104 -35.74 -54.15 -15.63
C SER A 104 -34.58 -54.04 -16.63
N LYS A 105 -33.76 -55.08 -16.58
CA LYS A 105 -32.61 -55.48 -17.41
C LYS A 105 -33.13 -56.18 -18.70
N PRO A 106 -32.37 -56.17 -19.81
CA PRO A 106 -31.80 -57.42 -20.39
C PRO A 106 -30.38 -57.14 -20.98
N GLU A 107 -29.33 -57.96 -20.84
CA GLU A 107 -29.02 -59.32 -21.33
C GLU A 107 -28.73 -59.47 -22.86
N ILE A 108 -27.42 -59.52 -23.17
CA ILE A 108 -26.62 -60.27 -24.19
C ILE A 108 -26.75 -59.98 -25.71
N GLN A 109 -25.59 -59.69 -26.34
CA GLN A 109 -25.02 -60.27 -27.59
C GLN A 109 -23.57 -59.71 -27.75
N GLN A 110 -22.49 -60.48 -27.58
CA GLN A 110 -21.78 -61.44 -28.44
C GLN A 110 -20.99 -60.87 -29.65
N ASP A 111 -19.68 -61.15 -29.62
CA ASP A 111 -18.66 -61.32 -30.68
C ASP A 111 -18.34 -60.22 -31.72
N GLN A 112 -17.11 -59.67 -31.67
CA GLN A 112 -16.03 -60.04 -32.61
C GLN A 112 -14.68 -59.31 -32.34
N PRO A 113 -13.55 -59.87 -32.81
CA PRO A 113 -12.20 -59.49 -32.42
C PRO A 113 -11.57 -58.47 -33.37
N ASN A 114 -10.72 -57.57 -32.88
CA ASN A 114 -9.75 -56.92 -33.76
C ASN A 114 -8.47 -56.46 -33.05
N SER A 115 -7.36 -56.99 -33.58
CA SER A 115 -6.02 -56.41 -33.75
C SER A 115 -5.33 -55.63 -32.59
N LYS A 116 -4.29 -56.27 -32.05
CA LYS A 116 -3.00 -55.63 -31.69
C LYS A 116 -2.41 -54.95 -32.93
N PRO A 117 -1.77 -53.76 -32.82
CA PRO A 117 -0.44 -53.69 -32.21
C PRO A 117 -0.18 -52.52 -31.24
N ALA A 118 0.67 -52.83 -30.26
CA ALA A 118 1.41 -51.94 -29.38
C ALA A 118 2.30 -50.99 -30.22
N SER A 119 2.31 -49.68 -29.98
CA SER A 119 3.02 -48.95 -28.91
C SER A 119 4.15 -48.13 -29.54
N ASN A 120 3.97 -46.81 -29.57
CA ASN A 120 5.02 -45.80 -29.34
C ASN A 120 4.40 -44.39 -29.39
N GLN A 121 3.88 -43.95 -28.24
CA GLN A 121 3.69 -42.53 -27.95
C GLN A 121 3.94 -42.34 -26.45
N ASN A 122 5.08 -41.78 -26.07
CA ASN A 122 5.16 -40.76 -25.01
C ASN A 122 6.59 -40.23 -24.87
N LEU A 123 6.89 -39.09 -25.50
CA LEU A 123 8.03 -38.26 -25.12
C LEU A 123 7.90 -36.83 -25.67
N GLU A 124 6.76 -36.17 -25.48
CA GLU A 124 6.64 -34.75 -25.83
C GLU A 124 5.48 -34.06 -25.08
N SER A 125 5.58 -33.96 -23.75
CA SER A 125 4.64 -33.14 -22.95
C SER A 125 5.26 -32.66 -21.63
N GLN A 126 6.49 -32.13 -21.67
CA GLN A 126 7.08 -31.42 -20.52
C GLN A 126 7.66 -30.04 -20.84
N ASN A 127 7.54 -29.53 -22.08
CA ASN A 127 8.09 -28.22 -22.44
C ASN A 127 7.08 -27.05 -22.54
N GLU A 128 5.77 -27.29 -22.37
CA GLU A 128 4.78 -26.20 -22.44
C GLU A 128 4.43 -25.57 -21.08
N ALA A 129 4.59 -26.30 -19.97
CA ALA A 129 4.28 -25.77 -18.63
C ALA A 129 5.27 -24.69 -18.14
N LYS A 130 6.44 -24.53 -18.79
CA LYS A 130 7.45 -23.52 -18.40
C LYS A 130 7.31 -22.20 -19.18
N LYS A 131 6.56 -22.16 -20.28
CA LYS A 131 6.30 -20.92 -21.04
C LYS A 131 5.08 -20.14 -20.53
N GLN A 132 4.09 -20.81 -19.96
CA GLN A 132 2.87 -20.13 -19.49
C GLN A 132 3.03 -19.33 -18.18
N ASN A 133 4.14 -19.51 -17.44
CA ASN A 133 4.43 -18.71 -16.24
C ASN A 133 5.23 -17.41 -16.54
N LEU A 134 5.56 -17.14 -17.80
CA LEU A 134 6.25 -15.91 -18.23
C LEU A 134 5.32 -14.89 -18.89
N GLU A 135 4.13 -15.29 -19.33
CA GLU A 135 3.21 -14.39 -20.06
C GLU A 135 2.18 -13.67 -19.17
N ALA A 136 1.96 -14.11 -17.93
CA ALA A 136 1.07 -13.43 -16.98
C ALA A 136 1.66 -12.13 -16.37
N LYS A 137 2.91 -11.77 -16.71
CA LYS A 137 3.57 -10.55 -16.20
C LYS A 137 3.48 -9.32 -17.12
N LYS A 138 2.86 -9.42 -18.29
CA LYS A 138 3.02 -8.41 -19.35
C LYS A 138 2.04 -7.22 -19.32
N ASN A 139 1.04 -7.21 -18.42
CA ASN A 139 0.04 -6.15 -18.35
C ASN A 139 0.04 -5.35 -17.03
N SER A 140 1.09 -5.47 -16.21
CA SER A 140 1.27 -4.56 -15.08
C SER A 140 2.13 -3.37 -15.53
N ASN A 141 1.52 -2.19 -15.62
CA ASN A 141 2.24 -0.93 -15.86
C ASN A 141 3.08 -0.48 -14.63
N ASP A 142 3.31 -1.36 -13.65
CA ASP A 142 4.16 -1.04 -12.50
C ASP A 142 5.65 -1.12 -12.89
N PRO A 143 6.38 0.01 -12.94
CA PRO A 143 7.80 0.01 -13.28
C PRO A 143 8.68 -0.72 -12.25
N PHE A 144 8.14 -1.09 -11.08
CA PHE A 144 8.83 -1.85 -10.03
C PHE A 144 8.57 -3.37 -10.08
N ILE A 145 7.83 -3.88 -11.06
CA ILE A 145 7.57 -5.34 -11.16
C ILE A 145 8.85 -6.16 -11.37
N ASP A 146 9.90 -5.52 -11.87
CA ASP A 146 11.23 -6.08 -12.11
C ASP A 146 12.24 -5.72 -11.00
N PHE A 147 11.78 -5.20 -9.86
CA PHE A 147 12.63 -4.84 -8.74
C PHE A 147 13.52 -6.05 -8.33
N PRO A 148 14.85 -5.86 -8.20
CA PRO A 148 15.77 -6.96 -7.92
C PRO A 148 15.46 -7.64 -6.59
N LYS A 149 15.58 -8.97 -6.57
CA LYS A 149 15.43 -9.78 -5.36
C LYS A 149 16.79 -10.15 -4.83
N TYR A 150 17.03 -9.92 -3.54
CA TYR A 150 18.33 -10.22 -2.96
C TYR A 150 18.55 -11.75 -2.90
N PRO A 151 19.71 -12.28 -3.33
CA PRO A 151 19.95 -13.71 -3.34
C PRO A 151 19.88 -14.30 -1.93
N ASN A 152 19.20 -15.45 -1.80
CA ASN A 152 19.04 -16.18 -0.54
C ASN A 152 18.33 -15.40 0.58
N ALA A 153 17.69 -14.26 0.28
CA ALA A 153 16.89 -13.58 1.28
C ALA A 153 15.59 -14.36 1.54
N GLU A 154 15.25 -14.50 2.82
CA GLU A 154 13.98 -15.06 3.27
C GLU A 154 12.91 -13.97 3.29
N ILE A 155 11.64 -14.37 3.26
CA ILE A 155 10.51 -13.44 3.43
C ILE A 155 10.44 -13.02 4.91
N GLY A 156 10.16 -11.74 5.17
CA GLY A 156 10.04 -11.19 6.53
C GLY A 156 11.15 -10.21 6.89
N SER A 157 11.03 -9.63 8.08
CA SER A 157 11.98 -8.67 8.66
C SER A 157 12.35 -9.01 10.12
N TRP A 158 12.26 -10.30 10.49
CA TRP A 158 12.38 -10.80 11.86
C TRP A 158 11.45 -10.08 12.86
N GLY A 159 10.23 -9.77 12.42
CA GLY A 159 9.23 -9.04 13.20
C GLY A 159 9.62 -7.59 13.49
N LEU A 160 10.53 -7.01 12.70
CA LEU A 160 10.81 -5.58 12.74
C LEU A 160 9.60 -4.78 12.25
N LEU A 161 8.96 -5.30 11.21
CA LEU A 161 7.65 -4.90 10.71
C LEU A 161 6.61 -5.93 11.17
N GLN A 162 5.34 -5.60 10.99
CA GLN A 162 4.23 -6.52 11.25
C GLN A 162 3.32 -6.57 10.01
N GLY A 163 2.35 -7.49 10.00
CA GLY A 163 1.31 -7.52 8.98
C GLY A 163 1.84 -7.73 7.56
N GLN A 164 1.26 -7.00 6.62
CA GLN A 164 1.56 -7.15 5.19
C GLN A 164 2.93 -6.60 4.84
N GLU A 165 3.42 -5.62 5.60
CA GLU A 165 4.73 -5.00 5.43
C GLU A 165 5.84 -5.99 5.76
N ASP A 166 5.67 -6.83 6.78
CA ASP A 166 6.61 -7.92 7.08
C ASP A 166 6.61 -8.95 5.95
N LEU A 167 5.44 -9.37 5.48
CA LEU A 167 5.32 -10.31 4.34
C LEU A 167 5.85 -9.75 3.01
N ALA A 168 5.84 -8.44 2.83
CA ALA A 168 6.38 -7.76 1.65
C ALA A 168 7.89 -7.47 1.77
N SER A 169 8.47 -7.64 2.95
CA SER A 169 9.89 -7.45 3.21
C SER A 169 10.70 -8.73 2.98
N GLN A 170 12.01 -8.56 2.88
CA GLN A 170 12.98 -9.64 2.78
C GLN A 170 14.04 -9.49 3.87
N GLN A 171 14.65 -10.58 4.30
CA GLN A 171 15.70 -10.59 5.31
C GLN A 171 16.86 -11.49 4.89
N THR A 172 18.09 -11.12 5.26
CA THR A 172 19.29 -11.92 4.99
C THR A 172 20.28 -11.82 6.13
N GLY A 173 21.02 -12.90 6.40
CA GLY A 173 22.13 -12.91 7.35
C GLY A 173 23.30 -12.00 6.96
N ASP A 174 23.33 -11.51 5.72
CA ASP A 174 24.40 -10.67 5.22
C ASP A 174 24.42 -9.28 5.87
N ARG A 175 25.63 -8.72 5.89
CA ARG A 175 25.89 -7.35 6.37
C ARG A 175 25.29 -6.30 5.44
N GLN A 176 24.89 -5.17 6.01
CA GLN A 176 24.23 -4.09 5.29
C GLN A 176 25.03 -3.54 4.12
N ASP A 177 26.35 -3.44 4.25
CA ASP A 177 27.24 -2.95 3.20
C ASP A 177 27.26 -3.89 1.99
N VAL A 178 27.25 -5.20 2.22
CA VAL A 178 27.13 -6.22 1.16
C VAL A 178 25.78 -6.10 0.44
N VAL A 179 24.70 -5.99 1.22
CA VAL A 179 23.34 -5.84 0.69
C VAL A 179 23.19 -4.53 -0.11
N ALA A 180 23.74 -3.44 0.41
CA ALA A 180 23.79 -2.14 -0.24
C ALA A 180 24.49 -2.22 -1.60
N SER A 181 25.70 -2.79 -1.65
CA SER A 181 26.46 -2.91 -2.90
C SER A 181 25.74 -3.77 -3.96
N TYR A 182 25.02 -4.82 -3.54
CA TYR A 182 24.18 -5.59 -4.45
C TYR A 182 23.10 -4.72 -5.09
N PHE A 183 22.31 -4.00 -4.27
CA PHE A 183 21.19 -3.20 -4.78
C PHE A 183 21.67 -2.03 -5.61
N GLU A 184 22.73 -1.33 -5.21
CA GLU A 184 23.31 -0.24 -6.00
C GLU A 184 23.66 -0.71 -7.41
N ARG A 185 24.31 -1.88 -7.54
CA ARG A 185 24.65 -2.48 -8.84
C ARG A 185 23.42 -2.90 -9.64
N GLU A 186 22.51 -3.67 -9.04
CA GLU A 186 21.33 -4.21 -9.74
C GLU A 186 20.34 -3.12 -10.17
N LEU A 187 20.13 -2.11 -9.32
CA LEU A 187 19.23 -1.00 -9.62
C LEU A 187 19.78 -0.16 -10.77
N GLN A 188 21.07 0.16 -10.77
CA GLN A 188 21.71 0.85 -11.90
C GLN A 188 21.62 0.02 -13.19
N ALA A 189 21.91 -1.29 -13.13
CA ALA A 189 21.83 -2.18 -14.28
C ALA A 189 20.41 -2.27 -14.88
N ARG A 190 19.38 -2.02 -14.07
CA ARG A 190 17.97 -2.04 -14.48
C ARG A 190 17.39 -0.64 -14.76
N GLY A 191 18.25 0.38 -14.86
CA GLY A 191 17.88 1.74 -15.22
C GLY A 191 17.12 2.51 -14.14
N TYR A 192 17.29 2.14 -12.86
CA TYR A 192 16.78 2.95 -11.76
C TYR A 192 17.75 4.11 -11.47
N GLU A 193 17.21 5.29 -11.21
CA GLU A 193 17.98 6.38 -10.60
C GLU A 193 17.96 6.21 -9.07
N ILE A 194 19.10 6.45 -8.41
CA ILE A 194 19.27 6.21 -6.98
C ILE A 194 19.77 7.48 -6.31
N LYS A 195 19.08 7.92 -5.26
CA LYS A 195 19.49 8.99 -4.36
C LYS A 195 19.59 8.46 -2.94
N ILE A 196 20.76 8.60 -2.33
CA ILE A 196 20.96 8.23 -0.91
C ILE A 196 20.34 9.32 -0.03
N LEU A 197 19.45 8.94 0.88
CA LEU A 197 18.82 9.86 1.82
C LEU A 197 19.45 9.80 3.22
N SER A 198 19.78 8.61 3.67
CA SER A 198 20.50 8.39 4.92
C SER A 198 21.40 7.17 4.81
N SER A 199 22.51 7.19 5.55
CA SER A 199 23.47 6.09 5.61
C SER A 199 24.17 6.13 6.96
N ASP A 200 23.68 5.33 7.90
CA ASP A 200 24.29 5.12 9.21
C ASP A 200 24.47 3.61 9.48
N SER A 201 25.05 3.27 10.63
CA SER A 201 25.37 1.88 10.99
C SER A 201 24.14 0.99 11.24
N LYS A 202 22.96 1.58 11.41
CA LYS A 202 21.71 0.87 11.70
C LYS A 202 20.76 0.86 10.50
N GLN A 203 20.85 1.87 9.64
CA GLN A 203 19.94 2.04 8.53
C GLN A 203 20.60 2.75 7.34
N LYS A 204 20.31 2.25 6.14
CA LYS A 204 20.62 2.92 4.89
C LYS A 204 19.34 3.05 4.09
N VAL A 205 19.03 4.27 3.65
CA VAL A 205 17.79 4.56 2.91
C VAL A 205 18.15 5.15 1.56
N TYR A 206 17.63 4.52 0.52
CA TYR A 206 17.70 5.01 -0.85
C TYR A 206 16.30 5.44 -1.30
N GLN A 207 16.23 6.60 -1.94
CA GLN A 207 15.12 6.94 -2.79
C GLN A 207 15.46 6.49 -4.21
N ILE A 208 14.60 5.66 -4.80
CA ILE A 208 14.81 5.08 -6.13
C ILE A 208 13.70 5.54 -7.07
N PHE A 209 14.06 5.85 -8.32
CA PHE A 209 13.14 6.34 -9.33
C PHE A 209 13.16 5.46 -10.57
N LYS A 210 11.97 5.15 -11.11
CA LYS A 210 11.80 4.45 -12.40
C LYS A 210 10.43 4.74 -12.98
N GLY A 211 10.37 5.03 -14.28
CA GLY A 211 9.09 5.32 -14.96
C GLY A 211 8.33 6.51 -14.39
N GLY A 212 9.02 7.51 -13.84
CA GLY A 212 8.40 8.68 -13.20
C GLY A 212 7.84 8.44 -11.79
N LEU A 213 7.87 7.21 -11.28
CA LEU A 213 7.49 6.86 -9.92
C LEU A 213 8.72 6.75 -9.02
N ASN A 214 8.52 6.93 -7.71
CA ASN A 214 9.56 6.71 -6.71
C ASN A 214 9.12 5.76 -5.60
N LYS A 215 10.10 5.09 -4.99
CA LYS A 215 9.98 4.23 -3.81
C LYS A 215 11.20 4.43 -2.91
N PHE A 216 11.12 3.89 -1.70
CA PHE A 216 12.18 3.96 -0.71
C PHE A 216 12.65 2.56 -0.36
N LEU A 217 13.91 2.26 -0.68
CA LEU A 217 14.58 1.03 -0.26
C LEU A 217 15.24 1.30 1.10
N ASN A 218 14.76 0.62 2.13
CA ASN A 218 15.26 0.70 3.48
C ASN A 218 16.04 -0.59 3.80
N LEU A 219 17.32 -0.45 4.09
CA LEU A 219 18.19 -1.53 4.56
C LEU A 219 18.44 -1.35 6.05
N ILE A 220 17.81 -2.17 6.88
CA ILE A 220 17.79 -1.99 8.34
C ILE A 220 18.57 -3.12 8.99
N VAL A 221 19.58 -2.77 9.79
CA VAL A 221 20.43 -3.73 10.51
C VAL A 221 19.70 -4.24 11.74
N ARG A 222 19.78 -5.54 11.97
CA ARG A 222 19.35 -6.20 13.19
C ARG A 222 20.56 -6.85 13.85
N ASP A 223 20.91 -6.35 15.02
CA ASP A 223 22.07 -6.80 15.78
C ASP A 223 22.07 -8.32 15.95
N GLY A 224 23.16 -8.95 15.50
CA GLY A 224 23.33 -10.41 15.54
C GLY A 224 22.46 -11.22 14.57
N LYS A 225 21.67 -10.58 13.70
CA LYS A 225 20.80 -11.27 12.73
C LYS A 225 21.17 -11.00 11.27
N GLY A 226 21.46 -9.75 10.91
CA GLY A 226 21.75 -9.35 9.53
C GLY A 226 20.97 -8.12 9.10
N THR A 227 20.50 -8.11 7.84
CA THR A 227 19.84 -6.95 7.21
C THR A 227 18.42 -7.27 6.75
N ALA A 228 17.46 -6.46 7.18
CA ALA A 228 16.10 -6.43 6.65
C ALA A 228 16.03 -5.45 5.46
N ILE A 229 15.35 -5.88 4.40
CA ILE A 229 15.25 -5.22 3.10
C ILE A 229 13.78 -4.88 2.89
N VAL A 230 13.46 -3.59 2.87
CA VAL A 230 12.07 -3.12 2.81
C VAL A 230 11.92 -2.10 1.69
N LEU A 231 11.06 -2.40 0.72
CA LEU A 231 10.66 -1.46 -0.31
C LEU A 231 9.32 -0.82 0.07
N ALA A 232 9.33 0.48 0.38
CA ALA A 232 8.17 1.20 0.91
C ALA A 232 7.83 2.45 0.06
N SER A 233 6.63 3.00 0.28
CA SER A 233 6.20 4.28 -0.31
C SER A 233 6.86 5.50 0.34
N GLN A 234 7.44 5.35 1.52
CA GLN A 234 8.12 6.40 2.27
C GLN A 234 9.40 5.88 2.96
N ALA A 235 10.32 6.78 3.29
CA ALA A 235 11.47 6.46 4.13
C ALA A 235 10.97 6.03 5.53
N LEU A 236 11.48 4.91 6.04
CA LEU A 236 11.12 4.44 7.37
C LEU A 236 12.01 5.09 8.42
N ASP A 237 11.42 5.55 9.51
CA ASP A 237 12.16 6.03 10.68
C ASP A 237 12.34 4.86 11.65
N ILE A 238 13.59 4.44 11.88
CA ILE A 238 13.91 3.29 12.73
C ILE A 238 13.33 3.40 14.14
N ASN A 239 13.20 4.62 14.67
CA ASN A 239 12.66 4.87 16.01
C ASN A 239 11.13 4.77 16.06
N LYS A 240 10.48 4.78 14.88
CA LYS A 240 9.03 4.68 14.73
C LYS A 240 8.60 3.37 14.09
N LEU A 241 9.50 2.41 13.86
CA LEU A 241 9.14 1.13 13.24
C LEU A 241 8.05 0.39 14.01
N GLN A 242 8.07 0.44 15.35
CA GLN A 242 7.00 -0.15 16.17
C GLN A 242 5.66 0.61 16.07
N ALA A 243 5.69 1.91 15.75
CA ALA A 243 4.49 2.69 15.48
C ALA A 243 3.99 2.49 14.03
N LEU A 244 4.91 2.16 13.11
CA LEU A 244 4.61 1.69 11.76
C LEU A 244 4.10 0.23 11.76
N SER A 245 4.24 -0.49 12.90
CA SER A 245 4.02 -1.93 12.99
C SER A 245 2.68 -2.35 13.60
N VAL A 246 1.62 -1.56 13.49
CA VAL A 246 0.29 -2.18 13.61
C VAL A 246 -0.57 -1.52 12.56
N ALA A 247 -0.52 -2.04 11.32
CA ALA A 247 -1.75 -2.10 10.56
C ALA A 247 -2.75 -2.71 11.53
N SER A 248 -3.64 -1.87 12.07
CA SER A 248 -4.58 -2.31 13.09
C SER A 248 -5.27 -3.57 12.60
N LYS A 249 -5.74 -4.46 13.48
CA LYS A 249 -6.50 -5.64 13.02
C LYS A 249 -7.56 -5.23 11.98
N ALA A 250 -8.17 -4.06 12.18
CA ALA A 250 -9.03 -3.40 11.20
C ALA A 250 -8.35 -3.16 9.85
N GLU A 251 -7.20 -2.50 9.79
CA GLU A 251 -6.50 -2.29 8.52
C GLU A 251 -6.17 -3.60 7.79
N THR A 252 -5.72 -4.62 8.52
CA THR A 252 -5.47 -5.95 7.94
C THR A 252 -6.75 -6.61 7.42
N ASP A 253 -7.83 -6.59 8.22
CA ASP A 253 -9.12 -7.14 7.84
C ASP A 253 -9.69 -6.39 6.61
N PHE A 254 -9.52 -5.07 6.55
CA PHE A 254 -9.95 -4.24 5.43
C PHE A 254 -9.21 -4.63 4.14
N ASP A 255 -7.89 -4.81 4.21
CA ASP A 255 -7.07 -5.23 3.08
C ASP A 255 -7.43 -6.64 2.59
N ILE A 256 -7.78 -7.55 3.50
CA ILE A 256 -8.28 -8.88 3.13
C ILE A 256 -9.56 -8.76 2.29
N VAL A 257 -10.51 -7.91 2.70
CA VAL A 257 -11.73 -7.65 1.91
C VAL A 257 -11.38 -7.07 0.53
N LEU A 258 -10.43 -6.16 0.45
CA LEU A 258 -10.01 -5.61 -0.85
C LEU A 258 -9.32 -6.64 -1.74
N LYS A 259 -8.51 -7.55 -1.18
CA LYS A 259 -7.86 -8.62 -1.97
C LYS A 259 -8.88 -9.56 -2.60
N GLN A 260 -10.00 -9.82 -1.93
CA GLN A 260 -11.09 -10.66 -2.47
C GLN A 260 -11.80 -10.03 -3.66
N LEU A 261 -11.58 -8.73 -3.97
CA LEU A 261 -12.15 -8.11 -5.17
C LEU A 261 -11.74 -8.84 -6.45
N SER A 262 -10.57 -9.48 -6.49
CA SER A 262 -10.14 -10.27 -7.64
C SER A 262 -11.14 -11.38 -8.01
N GLU A 263 -11.87 -11.92 -7.03
CA GLU A 263 -12.90 -12.94 -7.23
C GLU A 263 -14.11 -12.40 -8.00
N LEU A 264 -14.32 -11.08 -7.98
CA LEU A 264 -15.35 -10.40 -8.77
C LEU A 264 -14.88 -10.05 -10.20
N GLY A 265 -13.67 -10.47 -10.60
CA GLY A 265 -13.08 -10.07 -11.87
C GLY A 265 -12.59 -8.62 -11.86
N ALA A 266 -12.25 -8.10 -10.68
CA ALA A 266 -11.63 -6.79 -10.51
C ALA A 266 -10.37 -6.63 -11.35
N GLN A 267 -10.31 -5.54 -12.11
CA GLN A 267 -9.15 -5.18 -12.92
C GLN A 267 -8.60 -3.85 -12.41
N ARG A 268 -7.29 -3.80 -12.17
CA ARG A 268 -6.60 -2.53 -11.96
C ARG A 268 -6.38 -1.87 -13.31
N ILE A 269 -6.72 -0.59 -13.40
CA ILE A 269 -6.63 0.16 -14.65
C ILE A 269 -5.78 1.41 -14.40
N ALA A 270 -4.88 1.70 -15.33
CA ALA A 270 -3.96 2.84 -15.23
C ALA A 270 -4.52 4.13 -15.84
N ILE A 271 -5.60 4.05 -16.64
CA ILE A 271 -6.12 5.18 -17.43
C ILE A 271 -7.53 5.53 -16.95
N PRO A 272 -7.70 6.58 -16.12
CA PRO A 272 -8.97 6.94 -15.52
C PRO A 272 -9.97 7.56 -16.51
N GLU A 273 -9.47 8.30 -17.50
CA GLU A 273 -10.26 9.13 -18.42
C GLU A 273 -11.40 8.39 -19.13
N PHE A 274 -11.21 7.11 -19.44
CA PHE A 274 -12.20 6.31 -20.16
C PHE A 274 -13.30 5.72 -19.26
N TYR A 275 -13.08 5.72 -17.95
CA TYR A 275 -13.97 5.06 -17.00
C TYR A 275 -14.74 6.07 -16.17
N PHE A 276 -14.13 7.17 -15.75
CA PHE A 276 -14.81 8.16 -14.91
C PHE A 276 -15.70 9.09 -15.74
N ALA A 277 -16.92 9.35 -15.27
CA ALA A 277 -17.76 10.41 -15.83
C ALA A 277 -17.28 11.83 -15.44
N GLN A 278 -16.59 11.95 -14.30
CA GLN A 278 -16.05 13.21 -13.74
C GLN A 278 -14.58 13.05 -13.30
N PRO A 279 -13.65 12.74 -14.23
CA PRO A 279 -12.24 12.48 -13.90
C PRO A 279 -11.53 13.63 -13.18
N GLU A 280 -11.95 14.88 -13.38
CA GLU A 280 -11.45 16.09 -12.71
C GLU A 280 -11.66 16.10 -11.18
N LYS A 281 -12.55 15.24 -10.69
CA LYS A 281 -12.74 15.03 -9.24
C LYS A 281 -11.69 14.12 -8.63
N PHE A 282 -10.95 13.34 -9.42
CA PHE A 282 -10.01 12.34 -8.93
C PHE A 282 -8.56 12.71 -9.23
N TYR A 283 -8.33 13.43 -10.33
CA TYR A 283 -7.00 13.77 -10.83
C TYR A 283 -6.88 15.25 -11.17
N ALA A 284 -5.67 15.79 -11.08
CA ALA A 284 -5.36 17.11 -11.62
C ALA A 284 -5.33 17.07 -13.16
N MET A 285 -5.65 18.19 -13.82
CA MET A 285 -5.43 18.28 -15.27
C MET A 285 -3.94 18.14 -15.62
N SER A 286 -3.65 17.47 -16.72
CA SER A 286 -2.30 17.35 -17.27
C SER A 286 -1.81 18.72 -17.74
N ALA A 287 -0.62 19.10 -17.29
CA ALA A 287 0.07 20.28 -17.80
C ALA A 287 0.75 20.02 -19.16
N LYS A 288 0.96 18.75 -19.52
CA LYS A 288 1.71 18.34 -20.70
C LYS A 288 0.83 18.10 -21.92
N GLU A 289 -0.43 17.74 -21.70
CA GLU A 289 -1.36 17.38 -22.74
C GLU A 289 -2.75 17.97 -22.45
N ARG A 290 -3.27 18.70 -23.42
CA ARG A 290 -4.53 19.44 -23.24
C ARG A 290 -5.69 18.46 -23.27
N GLY A 291 -6.49 18.43 -22.21
CA GLY A 291 -7.69 17.60 -22.11
C GLY A 291 -7.45 16.20 -21.51
N SER A 292 -6.22 15.90 -21.06
CA SER A 292 -5.92 14.71 -20.25
C SER A 292 -5.65 15.08 -18.79
N TYR A 293 -5.54 14.06 -17.94
CA TYR A 293 -5.35 14.16 -16.51
C TYR A 293 -4.02 13.54 -16.09
N ASP A 294 -3.37 14.17 -15.11
CA ASP A 294 -2.10 13.71 -14.57
C ASP A 294 -2.35 12.60 -13.55
N ILE A 295 -2.31 11.35 -14.02
CA ILE A 295 -2.49 10.16 -13.18
C ILE A 295 -1.45 10.03 -12.05
N ALA A 296 -0.29 10.71 -12.20
CA ALA A 296 0.73 10.76 -11.17
C ALA A 296 0.40 11.77 -10.06
N LYS A 297 -0.70 12.53 -10.19
CA LYS A 297 -1.19 13.51 -9.22
C LYS A 297 -2.65 13.23 -8.85
N PRO A 298 -2.92 12.12 -8.13
CA PRO A 298 -4.24 11.91 -7.53
C PRO A 298 -4.55 13.03 -6.52
N LYS A 299 -5.83 13.32 -6.32
CA LYS A 299 -6.24 14.23 -5.24
C LYS A 299 -5.89 13.66 -3.86
N LEU A 300 -5.69 14.56 -2.90
CA LEU A 300 -5.29 14.23 -1.53
C LEU A 300 -6.21 13.18 -0.90
N GLY A 301 -5.62 12.16 -0.27
CA GLY A 301 -6.34 11.08 0.40
C GLY A 301 -6.79 9.94 -0.51
N PHE A 302 -6.51 10.00 -1.81
CA PHE A 302 -6.60 8.88 -2.75
C PHE A 302 -5.19 8.44 -3.16
N ASP A 303 -4.91 7.14 -3.09
CA ASP A 303 -3.59 6.57 -3.36
C ASP A 303 -3.27 6.41 -4.86
N GLY A 304 -4.21 6.81 -5.74
CA GLY A 304 -4.07 6.74 -7.19
C GLY A 304 -4.50 5.41 -7.81
N ASN A 305 -4.81 4.39 -6.99
CA ASN A 305 -5.21 3.07 -7.47
C ASN A 305 -6.73 2.89 -7.42
N PHE A 306 -7.35 2.68 -8.57
CA PHE A 306 -8.75 2.27 -8.64
C PHE A 306 -8.88 0.88 -9.27
N VAL A 307 -9.99 0.24 -8.93
CA VAL A 307 -10.36 -1.08 -9.44
C VAL A 307 -11.65 -0.95 -10.22
N VAL A 308 -11.74 -1.61 -11.38
CA VAL A 308 -12.97 -1.69 -12.16
C VAL A 308 -13.51 -3.10 -12.14
N ILE A 309 -14.81 -3.21 -11.94
CA ILE A 309 -15.58 -4.46 -11.94
C ILE A 309 -16.65 -4.33 -13.02
N LEU A 310 -16.48 -5.08 -14.11
CA LEU A 310 -17.41 -5.03 -15.23
C LEU A 310 -18.68 -5.83 -14.93
N SER A 311 -19.77 -5.46 -15.62
CA SER A 311 -21.07 -6.13 -15.57
C SER A 311 -21.72 -6.18 -14.18
N LYS A 312 -21.32 -5.29 -13.28
CA LYS A 312 -21.94 -5.12 -11.96
C LYS A 312 -22.19 -3.64 -11.69
N SER A 313 -23.38 -3.31 -11.21
CA SER A 313 -23.72 -1.95 -10.78
C SER A 313 -23.10 -1.63 -9.41
N PRO A 314 -22.91 -0.34 -9.05
CA PRO A 314 -22.39 0.05 -7.75
C PRO A 314 -23.18 -0.55 -6.58
N GLU A 315 -24.51 -0.59 -6.71
CA GLU A 315 -25.41 -1.17 -5.72
C GLU A 315 -25.16 -2.67 -5.56
N GLN A 316 -25.02 -3.41 -6.66
CA GLN A 316 -24.74 -4.85 -6.62
C GLN A 316 -23.37 -5.16 -6.01
N VAL A 317 -22.34 -4.38 -6.36
CA VAL A 317 -21.00 -4.51 -5.76
C VAL A 317 -21.06 -4.23 -4.26
N PHE A 318 -21.82 -3.21 -3.84
CA PHE A 318 -22.00 -2.93 -2.43
C PHE A 318 -22.75 -4.03 -1.69
N SER A 319 -23.98 -4.35 -2.12
CA SER A 319 -24.89 -5.24 -1.39
C SER A 319 -24.41 -6.68 -1.35
N ASN A 320 -23.79 -7.15 -2.43
CA ASN A 320 -23.45 -8.57 -2.58
C ASN A 320 -22.02 -8.89 -2.16
N PHE A 321 -21.15 -7.87 -2.05
CA PHE A 321 -19.75 -8.08 -1.72
C PHE A 321 -19.31 -7.22 -0.52
N PHE A 322 -19.31 -5.89 -0.63
CA PHE A 322 -18.70 -5.07 0.43
C PHE A 322 -19.48 -5.13 1.74
N ALA A 323 -20.79 -4.95 1.71
CA ALA A 323 -21.62 -4.99 2.92
C ALA A 323 -21.44 -6.29 3.73
N PRO A 324 -21.61 -7.50 3.14
CA PRO A 324 -21.42 -8.73 3.91
C PRO A 324 -19.97 -8.97 4.35
N ASN A 325 -18.97 -8.71 3.50
CA ASN A 325 -17.57 -8.95 3.86
C ASN A 325 -17.06 -8.01 4.98
N PHE A 326 -17.49 -6.75 4.96
CA PHE A 326 -17.19 -5.80 6.03
C PHE A 326 -17.94 -6.15 7.32
N GLN A 327 -19.21 -6.56 7.25
CA GLN A 327 -19.95 -7.01 8.43
C GLN A 327 -19.31 -8.25 9.07
N ASN A 328 -18.91 -9.24 8.26
CA ASN A 328 -18.21 -10.44 8.72
C ASN A 328 -16.87 -10.10 9.41
N SER A 329 -16.22 -9.05 8.92
CA SER A 329 -14.98 -8.51 9.49
C SER A 329 -15.23 -7.49 10.62
N LYS A 330 -16.48 -7.36 11.11
CA LYS A 330 -16.90 -6.48 12.20
C LYS A 330 -16.66 -4.99 11.96
N PHE A 331 -16.78 -4.53 10.70
CA PHE A 331 -16.82 -3.12 10.39
C PHE A 331 -18.25 -2.57 10.46
N GLU A 332 -18.35 -1.34 10.92
CA GLU A 332 -19.52 -0.49 10.75
C GLU A 332 -19.44 0.18 9.37
N VAL A 333 -20.50 0.05 8.58
CA VAL A 333 -20.59 0.67 7.25
C VAL A 333 -21.78 1.62 7.23
N SER A 334 -21.56 2.88 6.86
CA SER A 334 -22.62 3.89 6.73
C SER A 334 -22.46 4.69 5.44
N GLN A 335 -23.54 4.86 4.68
CA GLN A 335 -23.55 5.76 3.53
C GLN A 335 -23.44 7.21 4.01
N MET A 336 -22.57 8.00 3.36
CA MET A 336 -22.25 9.38 3.77
C MET A 336 -22.74 10.42 2.75
N SER A 337 -22.29 10.31 1.51
CA SER A 337 -22.47 11.34 0.48
C SER A 337 -22.44 10.74 -0.92
N ASN A 338 -22.59 11.59 -1.93
CA ASN A 338 -22.31 11.26 -3.32
C ASN A 338 -21.10 12.07 -3.80
N TYR A 339 -20.10 11.41 -4.37
CA TYR A 339 -18.90 12.05 -4.91
C TYR A 339 -18.51 11.44 -6.26
N GLY A 340 -18.27 12.29 -7.25
CA GLY A 340 -17.89 11.84 -8.60
C GLY A 340 -19.00 11.11 -9.39
N GLY A 341 -20.25 11.15 -8.92
CA GLY A 341 -21.36 10.39 -9.49
C GLY A 341 -21.59 9.02 -8.84
N GLY A 342 -20.86 8.70 -7.77
CA GLY A 342 -21.00 7.47 -7.00
C GLY A 342 -21.30 7.70 -5.53
N LEU A 343 -21.76 6.66 -4.84
CA LEU A 343 -22.02 6.72 -3.40
C LEU A 343 -20.74 6.49 -2.61
N VAL A 344 -20.55 7.32 -1.58
CA VAL A 344 -19.45 7.20 -0.62
C VAL A 344 -19.97 6.57 0.67
N TYR A 345 -19.31 5.49 1.08
CA TYR A 345 -19.56 4.77 2.32
C TYR A 345 -18.38 4.96 3.27
N LYS A 346 -18.67 5.28 4.52
CA LYS A 346 -17.69 5.24 5.60
C LYS A 346 -17.60 3.81 6.13
N VAL A 347 -16.40 3.27 6.18
CA VAL A 347 -16.08 1.95 6.73
C VAL A 347 -15.23 2.16 7.97
N LYS A 348 -15.73 1.71 9.13
CA LYS A 348 -15.12 2.01 10.43
C LYS A 348 -15.00 0.76 11.30
N GLN A 349 -13.88 0.61 11.97
CA GLN A 349 -13.71 -0.35 13.07
C GLN A 349 -12.76 0.24 14.12
N GLY A 350 -13.29 0.51 15.33
CA GLY A 350 -12.54 1.22 16.36
C GLY A 350 -12.12 2.62 15.89
N SER A 351 -10.82 2.90 15.91
CA SER A 351 -10.22 4.15 15.42
C SER A 351 -9.91 4.14 13.92
N PHE A 352 -9.96 2.97 13.27
CA PHE A 352 -9.70 2.86 11.84
C PHE A 352 -10.91 3.37 11.03
N VAL A 353 -10.65 4.25 10.08
CA VAL A 353 -11.65 4.82 9.17
C VAL A 353 -11.08 4.87 7.76
N ARG A 354 -11.87 4.38 6.80
CA ARG A 354 -11.67 4.56 5.36
C ARG A 354 -13.00 4.91 4.70
N TYR A 355 -12.94 5.46 3.51
CA TYR A 355 -14.12 5.76 2.72
C TYR A 355 -14.07 4.99 1.40
N LEU A 356 -15.10 4.19 1.16
CA LEU A 356 -15.32 3.45 -0.07
C LEU A 356 -16.21 4.28 -0.98
N ASN A 357 -15.73 4.68 -2.14
CA ASN A 357 -16.55 5.34 -3.17
C ASN A 357 -16.79 4.36 -4.33
N LEU A 358 -18.07 4.09 -4.63
CA LEU A 358 -18.50 3.19 -5.69
C LEU A 358 -19.20 4.00 -6.79
N LEU A 359 -18.58 4.03 -7.96
CA LEU A 359 -19.04 4.83 -9.09
C LEU A 359 -19.46 3.93 -10.25
N PRO A 360 -20.50 4.28 -11.01
CA PRO A 360 -20.69 3.64 -12.31
C PRO A 360 -19.57 4.05 -13.25
N THR A 361 -19.17 3.16 -14.16
CA THR A 361 -18.35 3.57 -15.32
C THR A 361 -19.13 4.56 -16.18
N GLN A 362 -18.44 5.38 -16.98
CA GLN A 362 -19.05 6.34 -17.89
C GLN A 362 -20.05 5.68 -18.85
N SER A 363 -19.75 4.45 -19.28
CA SER A 363 -20.63 3.62 -20.10
C SER A 363 -21.79 2.96 -19.34
N GLY A 364 -21.81 3.01 -18.00
CA GLY A 364 -22.80 2.38 -17.14
C GLY A 364 -22.70 0.85 -17.03
N VAL A 365 -21.72 0.22 -17.70
CA VAL A 365 -21.59 -1.25 -17.77
C VAL A 365 -20.74 -1.84 -16.65
N GLY A 366 -20.29 -1.06 -15.68
CA GLY A 366 -19.46 -1.54 -14.58
C GLY A 366 -19.41 -0.59 -13.41
N THR A 367 -18.63 -0.98 -12.40
CA THR A 367 -18.38 -0.22 -11.19
C THR A 367 -16.90 0.08 -11.05
N ILE A 368 -16.58 1.32 -10.71
CA ILE A 368 -15.27 1.77 -10.27
C ILE A 368 -15.27 1.82 -8.75
N VAL A 369 -14.25 1.22 -8.15
CA VAL A 369 -14.01 1.20 -6.71
C VAL A 369 -12.83 2.11 -6.42
N VAL A 370 -13.07 3.11 -5.56
CA VAL A 370 -12.05 4.05 -5.10
C VAL A 370 -12.03 4.06 -3.57
N ILE A 371 -10.85 3.94 -2.99
CA ILE A 371 -10.66 3.99 -1.53
C ILE A 371 -10.01 5.32 -1.16
N TRP A 372 -10.55 5.95 -0.11
CA TRP A 372 -10.02 7.21 0.42
C TRP A 372 -9.64 7.08 1.89
N GLU A 373 -8.55 7.75 2.25
CA GLU A 373 -8.14 7.94 3.65
C GLU A 373 -9.00 8.99 4.36
N ASN A 374 -9.45 10.00 3.63
CA ASN A 374 -10.28 11.11 4.12
C ASN A 374 -11.60 11.18 3.33
N LEU A 375 -12.65 11.75 3.92
CA LEU A 375 -13.92 11.95 3.22
C LEU A 375 -13.68 12.86 2.01
N PRO A 376 -13.94 12.42 0.77
CA PRO A 376 -13.82 13.29 -0.39
C PRO A 376 -14.89 14.39 -0.35
N LEU A 377 -14.47 15.62 -0.69
CA LEU A 377 -15.28 16.85 -0.67
C LEU A 377 -15.61 17.34 -2.07
#